data_AF-A0AAD6L0A4-F1
#
_entry.id   AF-A0AAD6L0A4-F1
#
_cell.length_a   1.000
_cell.length_b   1.000
_cell.length_c   1.000
_cell.angle_alpha   90.00
_cell.angle_beta   90.00
_cell.angle_gamma   90.00
#
_symmetry.space_group_name_H-M   'P 1'
#
loop_
_entity.id
_entity.type
_entity.pdbx_description
1 polymer ?
#
loop_
_entity_poly.entity_id
_entity_poly.type
_entity_poly.pdbx_seq_one_letter_code
_entity_poly.pdbx_strand_id
1 'polypeptide(L)' 'MESSEENFGDHQMEFKGQDFRCLPFGSGSRGCPGASFAILCDTCNIGVLVQCFDWTIKDGEKTDLSPGPGFTAEMAPST' A
#
# COMPACT_ATOMS: atom_id res chain seq x y z
N MET A 1 17.89 17.69 7.02
CA MET A 1 18.53 16.39 7.24
C MET A 1 18.27 15.59 5.98
N GLU A 2 19.35 15.13 5.38
CA GLU A 2 19.54 14.82 3.96
C GLU A 2 18.53 13.91 3.27
N SER A 3 18.37 14.22 1.99
CA SER A 3 18.00 13.34 0.89
C SER A 3 18.75 12.01 0.98
N SER A 4 18.03 10.91 1.18
CA SER A 4 18.56 9.57 0.95
C SER A 4 17.74 8.93 -0.16
N GLU A 5 18.37 8.82 -1.32
CA GLU A 5 17.96 7.91 -2.38
C GLU A 5 17.87 6.50 -1.79
N GLU A 6 16.65 6.08 -1.50
CA GLU A 6 16.37 4.79 -0.88
C GLU A 6 16.55 3.67 -1.89
N ASN A 7 17.57 2.86 -1.64
CA ASN A 7 17.95 1.66 -2.38
C ASN A 7 16.80 0.64 -2.30
N PHE A 8 15.92 0.63 -3.31
CA PHE A 8 14.75 -0.25 -3.43
C PHE A 8 15.08 -1.75 -3.51
N GLY A 9 16.36 -2.14 -3.51
CA GLY A 9 16.80 -3.48 -3.87
C GLY A 9 16.89 -4.52 -2.75
N ASP A 10 16.87 -4.15 -1.45
CA ASP A 10 17.19 -5.12 -0.38
C ASP A 10 16.35 -4.99 0.90
N HIS A 11 15.27 -4.20 0.86
CA HIS A 11 14.34 -4.09 1.97
C HIS A 11 13.11 -4.95 1.71
N GLN A 12 13.19 -6.25 2.02
CA GLN A 12 11.96 -7.04 2.19
C GLN A 12 11.15 -6.42 3.34
N MET A 13 10.15 -5.60 3.01
CA MET A 13 9.19 -5.09 3.97
C MET A 13 8.37 -6.27 4.51
N GLU A 14 8.74 -6.77 5.69
CA GLU A 14 7.98 -7.79 6.38
C GLU A 14 6.87 -7.14 7.23
N PHE A 15 5.61 -7.36 6.84
CA PHE A 15 4.43 -6.95 7.60
C PHE A 15 4.18 -7.77 8.89
N LYS A 16 5.23 -8.39 9.46
CA LYS A 16 5.16 -9.20 10.70
C LYS A 16 5.21 -8.39 11.99
N GLY A 17 5.22 -7.05 11.91
CA GLY A 17 5.30 -6.17 13.08
C GLY A 17 6.65 -6.18 13.79
N GLN A 18 7.68 -6.79 13.18
CA GLN A 18 9.08 -6.75 13.65
C GLN A 18 9.86 -5.57 13.05
N ASP A 19 9.43 -5.06 11.89
CA ASP A 19 9.98 -3.84 11.31
C ASP A 19 9.14 -2.62 11.75
N PHE A 20 9.69 -1.83 12.67
CA PHE A 20 9.03 -0.63 13.18
C PHE A 20 8.95 0.52 12.15
N ARG A 21 9.61 0.38 10.99
CA ARG A 21 9.48 1.34 9.89
C ARG A 21 8.14 1.20 9.16
N CYS A 22 7.46 0.05 9.29
CA CYS A 22 6.21 -0.21 8.58
C CYS A 22 5.23 -1.03 9.45
N LEU A 23 4.20 -0.37 9.99
CA LEU A 23 3.18 -0.98 10.86
C LEU A 23 1.75 -0.72 10.35
N PRO A 24 1.40 -1.11 9.10
CA PRO A 24 0.08 -0.79 8.51
C PRO A 24 -1.09 -1.42 9.26
N PHE A 25 -0.85 -2.52 9.98
CA PHE A 25 -1.85 -3.24 10.77
C PHE A 25 -1.60 -3.12 12.28
N GLY A 26 -0.69 -2.24 12.71
CA GLY A 26 -0.21 -2.18 14.10
C GLY A 26 0.66 -3.37 14.50
N SER A 27 0.98 -3.47 15.80
CA SER A 27 1.79 -4.56 16.38
C SER A 27 1.36 -4.85 17.82
N GLY A 28 1.78 -5.99 18.37
CA GLY A 28 1.48 -6.42 19.73
C GLY A 28 -0.01 -6.71 19.98
N SER A 29 -0.48 -6.47 21.20
CA SER A 29 -1.84 -6.80 21.64
C SER A 29 -2.96 -5.97 20.99
N ARG A 30 -2.60 -4.88 20.31
CA ARG A 30 -3.52 -4.00 19.56
C ARG A 30 -3.39 -4.15 18.04
N GLY A 31 -2.60 -5.12 17.57
CA GLY A 31 -2.50 -5.42 16.15
C GLY A 31 -3.84 -5.87 15.58
N CYS A 32 -4.09 -5.55 14.31
CA CYS A 32 -5.28 -5.99 13.61
C CYS A 32 -5.28 -7.53 13.51
N PRO A 33 -6.29 -8.24 14.05
CA PRO A 33 -6.36 -9.69 13.95
C PRO A 33 -6.56 -10.18 12.50
N GLY A 34 -7.00 -9.29 11.60
CA GLY A 34 -7.18 -9.55 10.18
C GLY A 34 -5.94 -9.31 9.31
N ALA A 35 -4.79 -8.95 9.89
CA ALA A 35 -3.60 -8.58 9.12
C ALA A 35 -3.17 -9.65 8.10
N SER A 36 -3.08 -10.92 8.52
CA SER A 36 -2.70 -12.02 7.63
C SER A 36 -3.71 -12.26 6.51
N PHE A 37 -5.00 -12.06 6.80
CA PHE A 37 -6.05 -12.21 5.79
C PHE A 37 -5.99 -11.08 4.77
N ALA A 38 -5.83 -9.83 5.22
CA ALA A 38 -5.68 -8.67 4.34
C ALA A 38 -4.49 -8.84 3.39
N ILE A 39 -3.31 -9.21 3.91
CA ILE A 39 -2.11 -9.46 3.10
C ILE A 39 -2.36 -10.53 2.03
N LEU A 40 -3.02 -11.64 2.39
CA LEU A 40 -3.34 -12.70 1.44
C LEU A 40 -4.32 -12.23 0.37
N CYS A 41 -5.41 -11.58 0.78
CA CYS A 41 -6.40 -11.03 -0.15
C CYS A 41 -5.79 -10.02 -1.10
N ASP A 42 -5.01 -9.07 -0.60
CA ASP A 42 -4.39 -8.02 -1.41
C ASP A 42 -3.38 -8.61 -2.39
N THR A 43 -2.53 -9.54 -1.94
CA THR A 43 -1.55 -10.20 -2.82
C THR A 43 -2.24 -10.99 -3.94
N CYS A 44 -3.28 -11.75 -3.61
CA CYS A 44 -4.05 -12.50 -4.59
C CYS A 44 -4.80 -11.58 -5.57
N ASN A 45 -5.48 -10.55 -5.06
CA ASN A 45 -6.25 -9.62 -5.87
C ASN A 45 -5.35 -8.84 -6.82
N ILE A 46 -4.25 -8.27 -6.32
CA ILE A 46 -3.26 -7.56 -7.15
C ILE A 46 -2.66 -8.52 -8.19
N GLY A 47 -2.30 -9.74 -7.78
CA GLY A 47 -1.76 -10.75 -8.69
C GLY A 47 -2.71 -11.07 -9.85
N VAL A 48 -4.00 -11.31 -9.56
CA VAL A 48 -5.01 -11.54 -10.59
C VAL A 48 -5.21 -10.32 -11.48
N LEU A 49 -5.28 -9.13 -10.87
CA LEU A 49 -5.49 -7.89 -11.60
C LEU A 49 -4.35 -7.60 -12.59
N VAL A 50 -3.10 -7.76 -12.15
CA VAL A 50 -1.90 -7.56 -12.99
C VAL A 50 -1.79 -8.65 -14.06
N GLN A 51 -2.15 -9.90 -13.75
CA GLN A 51 -2.05 -10.99 -14.72
C GLN A 51 -3.12 -10.91 -15.81
N CYS A 52 -4.34 -10.51 -15.47
CA CYS A 52 -5.50 -10.64 -16.35
C CYS A 52 -5.92 -9.35 -17.06
N PHE A 53 -5.41 -8.18 -16.67
CA PHE A 53 -5.85 -6.90 -17.21
C PHE A 53 -4.68 -5.98 -17.58
N ASP A 54 -4.82 -5.32 -18.73
CA ASP A 54 -3.98 -4.17 -19.10
C ASP A 54 -4.63 -2.89 -18.58
N TRP A 55 -3.92 -2.17 -17.70
CA TRP A 55 -4.42 -0.95 -17.10
C TRP A 55 -4.03 0.27 -17.95
N THR A 56 -5.03 1.08 -18.30
CA THR A 56 -4.83 2.36 -18.96
C THR A 56 -5.61 3.44 -18.22
N ILE A 57 -5.04 4.64 -18.16
CA ILE A 57 -5.75 5.79 -17.60
C ILE A 57 -6.62 6.37 -18.71
N LYS A 58 -7.91 6.52 -18.41
CA LYS A 58 -8.85 7.12 -19.34
C LYS A 58 -8.39 8.55 -19.69
N ASP A 59 -8.40 8.87 -20.98
CA ASP A 59 -8.05 10.19 -21.52
C ASP A 59 -6.59 10.64 -21.30
N GLY A 60 -5.71 9.77 -20.80
CA GLY A 60 -4.28 10.09 -20.57
C GLY A 60 -4.07 11.16 -19.50
N GLU A 61 -5.09 11.45 -18.69
CA GLU A 61 -5.05 12.49 -17.67
C GLU A 61 -4.24 12.04 -16.45
N LYS A 62 -3.56 12.99 -15.79
CA LYS A 62 -2.85 12.70 -14.54
C LYS A 62 -3.87 12.58 -13.41
N THR A 63 -4.10 11.37 -12.92
CA THR A 63 -4.93 11.14 -11.72
C THR A 63 -4.23 11.73 -10.50
N ASP A 64 -4.96 12.48 -9.67
CA ASP A 64 -4.47 12.89 -8.36
C ASP A 64 -4.42 11.68 -7.42
N LEU A 65 -3.22 11.36 -6.94
CA LEU A 65 -2.98 10.28 -5.98
C LEU A 65 -2.75 10.81 -4.57
N SER A 66 -3.06 12.09 -4.34
CA SER A 66 -2.99 12.66 -3.01
C SER A 66 -3.97 11.95 -2.07
N PRO A 67 -3.56 11.70 -0.81
CA PRO A 67 -4.46 11.14 0.18
C PRO A 67 -5.54 12.18 0.52
N GLY A 68 -6.79 11.76 0.40
CA GLY A 68 -7.97 12.50 0.77
C GLY A 68 -8.13 12.66 2.28
N PRO A 69 -9.02 13.56 2.70
CA PRO A 69 -9.27 13.82 4.12
C PRO A 69 -10.07 12.67 4.74
N GLY A 70 -9.40 11.77 5.45
CA GLY A 70 -10.06 10.63 6.10
C GLY A 70 -9.12 9.82 7.00
N PHE A 71 -9.70 8.93 7.83
CA PHE A 71 -8.92 7.99 8.65
C PHE A 71 -8.32 6.85 7.83
N THR A 72 -8.87 6.61 6.63
CA THR A 72 -8.49 5.54 5.72
C THR A 72 -7.54 5.98 4.61
N ALA A 73 -7.21 7.28 4.54
CA ALA A 73 -6.36 7.86 3.50
C ALA A 73 -6.79 7.45 2.07
N GLU A 74 -8.10 7.41 1.82
CA GLU A 74 -8.65 7.19 0.48
C GLU A 74 -8.13 8.24 -0.50
N MET A 75 -7.97 7.90 -1.79
CA MET A 75 -7.52 8.87 -2.79
C MET A 75 -8.48 10.06 -2.86
N ALA A 76 -7.95 11.28 -2.96
CA ALA A 76 -8.76 12.47 -3.12
C ALA A 76 -9.63 12.38 -4.39
N PRO A 77 -10.92 12.74 -4.33
CA PRO A 77 -11.74 12.75 -5.52
C PRO A 77 -11.19 13.75 -6.53
N SER A 78 -11.07 13.33 -7.79
CA SER A 78 -10.70 14.20 -8.91
C SER A 78 -11.76 15.30 -9.02
N THR A 79 -11.42 16.50 -8.55
CA THR A 79 -12.25 17.70 -8.65
C THR A 79 -11.96 18.43 -9.94
#